data_AF-A0AA47NAR4-F1
#
_entry.id   AF-A0AA47NAR4-F1
#
_cell.length_a   1.000
_cell.length_b   1.000
_cell.length_c   1.000
_cell.angle_alpha   90.00
_cell.angle_beta   90.00
_cell.angle_gamma   90.00
#
_symmetry.space_group_name_H-M   'P 1'
#
loop_
_entity.id
_entity.type
_entity.pdbx_description
1 polymer ?
#
loop_
_entity_poly.entity_id
_entity_poly.type
_entity_poly.pdbx_seq_one_letter_code
_entity_poly.pdbx_strand_id
1 'polypeptide(L)'
;MRKSFFKKAFSYVEPTQIYLGADAAGRERFFQEEDFHFFGQENIFSPLVADLKDIEELGFETEDGSSLKGALIAISGDNLGSHCIGGFTENFVRSKDTFQKQPEKVGPKRTIENYRESVEQLSGDRAMVNVIKFD
;
A
#
# COMPACT_ATOMS: atom_id res chain seq x y z
N MET A 1 5.88 -6.97 -19.29
CA MET A 1 4.58 -7.68 -19.23
C MET A 1 3.58 -7.07 -18.25
N ARG A 2 3.95 -6.75 -16.99
CA ARG A 2 3.04 -6.11 -16.01
C ARG A 2 2.70 -4.64 -16.32
N LYS A 3 3.72 -3.79 -16.53
CA LYS A 3 3.53 -2.35 -16.85
C LYS A 3 2.63 -2.11 -18.06
N SER A 4 2.79 -2.89 -19.13
CA SER A 4 1.97 -2.83 -20.34
C SER A 4 0.51 -3.21 -20.11
N PHE A 5 0.23 -4.14 -19.19
CA PHE A 5 -1.14 -4.50 -18.81
C PHE A 5 -1.79 -3.35 -18.03
N PHE A 6 -1.11 -2.81 -17.01
CA PHE A 6 -1.67 -1.74 -16.18
C PHE A 6 -1.95 -0.48 -16.99
N LYS A 7 -1.05 -0.08 -17.89
CA LYS A 7 -1.28 1.03 -18.83
C LYS A 7 -2.50 0.85 -19.73
N LYS A 8 -2.88 -0.39 -20.04
CA LYS A 8 -4.02 -0.69 -20.91
C LYS A 8 -5.34 -0.78 -20.12
N ALA A 9 -5.27 -1.30 -18.90
CA ALA A 9 -6.46 -1.63 -18.10
C ALA A 9 -6.86 -0.53 -17.09
N PHE A 10 -5.95 0.39 -16.77
CA PHE A 10 -6.16 1.43 -15.77
C PHE A 10 -5.62 2.78 -16.27
N SER A 11 -6.12 3.87 -15.69
CA SER A 11 -5.54 5.21 -15.80
C SER A 11 -4.17 5.23 -15.11
N TYR A 12 -3.16 4.73 -15.82
CA TYR A 12 -1.81 4.54 -15.30
C TYR A 12 -1.01 5.84 -15.38
N VAL A 13 -0.49 6.26 -14.23
CA VAL A 13 0.47 7.37 -14.12
C VAL A 13 1.87 6.79 -14.02
N GLU A 14 2.84 7.35 -14.76
CA GLU A 14 4.23 6.93 -14.63
C GLU A 14 4.76 7.32 -13.24
N PRO A 15 5.47 6.41 -12.54
CA PRO A 15 6.07 6.74 -11.26
C PRO A 15 7.15 7.81 -11.47
N THR A 16 7.05 8.87 -10.68
CA THR A 16 8.02 9.97 -10.64
C THR A 16 8.88 9.82 -9.39
N GLN A 17 10.18 10.10 -9.50
CA GLN A 17 11.03 10.17 -8.32
C GLN A 17 10.52 11.27 -7.37
N ILE A 18 10.47 10.97 -6.08
CA ILE A 18 10.09 11.95 -5.07
C ILE A 18 11.24 12.94 -4.91
N TYR A 19 10.99 14.20 -5.25
CA TYR A 19 11.97 15.27 -5.12
C TYR A 19 11.97 15.82 -3.69
N LEU A 20 13.15 15.92 -3.08
CA LEU A 20 13.33 16.35 -1.69
C LEU A 20 13.90 17.78 -1.57
N GLY A 21 14.08 18.47 -2.69
CA GLY A 21 14.70 19.80 -2.73
C GLY A 21 16.16 19.78 -3.19
N ALA A 22 16.81 20.94 -3.15
CA ALA A 22 18.22 21.10 -3.48
C ALA A 22 19.03 21.42 -2.22
N ASP A 23 20.26 20.93 -2.15
CA ASP A 23 21.18 21.28 -1.07
C ASP A 23 21.73 22.70 -1.21
N ALA A 24 22.54 23.13 -0.24
CA ALA A 24 23.15 24.47 -0.24
C ALA A 24 24.07 24.74 -1.45
N ALA A 25 24.52 23.70 -2.16
CA ALA A 25 25.31 23.80 -3.38
C ALA A 25 24.43 23.75 -4.66
N GLY A 26 23.09 23.73 -4.51
CA GLY A 26 22.14 23.66 -5.61
C GLY A 26 22.00 22.27 -6.22
N ARG A 27 22.51 21.22 -5.57
CA ARG A 27 22.36 19.84 -6.07
C ARG A 27 21.00 19.30 -5.70
N GLU A 28 20.23 18.90 -6.70
CA GLU A 28 18.93 18.27 -6.51
C GLU A 28 19.08 16.94 -5.78
N ARG A 29 18.22 16.73 -4.77
CA ARG A 29 18.13 15.51 -3.99
C ARG A 29 16.78 14.85 -4.29
N PHE A 30 16.86 13.59 -4.65
CA PHE A 30 15.68 12.72 -4.80
C PHE A 30 15.69 11.71 -3.68
N PHE A 31 14.52 11.20 -3.36
CA PHE A 31 14.31 10.21 -2.31
C PHE A 31 15.08 8.92 -2.59
N GLN A 32 15.77 8.42 -1.58
CA GLN A 32 16.55 7.18 -1.61
C GLN A 32 16.12 6.22 -0.49
N GLU A 33 16.64 5.00 -0.50
CA GLU A 33 16.27 3.98 0.49
C GLU A 33 16.73 4.35 1.92
N GLU A 34 17.80 5.12 2.03
CA GLU A 34 18.29 5.65 3.32
C GLU A 34 17.29 6.62 3.94
N ASP A 35 16.51 7.33 3.12
CA ASP A 35 15.44 8.21 3.60
C ASP A 35 14.32 7.43 4.28
N PHE A 36 14.04 6.19 3.83
CA PHE A 36 13.08 5.31 4.53
C PHE A 36 13.51 5.00 5.96
N HIS A 37 14.80 4.77 6.16
CA HIS A 37 15.35 4.48 7.49
C HIS A 37 15.40 5.73 8.36
N PHE A 38 15.68 6.89 7.76
CA PHE A 38 15.79 8.16 8.48
C PHE A 38 14.43 8.70 8.92
N PHE A 39 13.45 8.76 8.01
CA PHE A 39 12.15 9.35 8.29
C PHE A 39 11.16 8.37 8.92
N GLY A 40 11.37 7.06 8.77
CA GLY A 40 10.40 6.06 9.19
C GLY A 40 9.26 5.90 8.18
N GLN A 41 8.81 4.66 8.00
CA GLN A 41 7.76 4.31 7.03
C GLN A 41 6.45 5.03 7.35
N GLU A 42 6.11 5.19 8.62
CA GLU A 42 4.89 5.85 9.08
C GLU A 42 4.80 7.30 8.62
N ASN A 43 5.90 8.05 8.68
CA ASN A 43 5.90 9.46 8.29
C ASN A 43 5.83 9.59 6.77
N ILE A 44 6.53 8.71 6.04
CA ILE A 44 6.55 8.72 4.57
C ILE A 44 5.19 8.35 3.99
N PHE A 45 4.52 7.34 4.55
CA PHE A 45 3.21 6.92 4.05
C PHE A 45 2.04 7.70 4.65
N SER A 46 2.24 8.51 5.69
CA SER A 46 1.16 9.26 6.33
C SER A 46 0.31 10.10 5.37
N PRO A 47 0.87 10.81 4.36
CA PRO A 47 0.05 11.59 3.43
C PRO A 47 -0.80 10.68 2.55
N LEU A 48 -0.22 9.61 2.01
CA LEU A 48 -0.95 8.63 1.20
C LEU A 48 -2.08 7.98 2.00
N VAL A 49 -1.85 7.64 3.26
CA VAL A 49 -2.87 7.04 4.14
C VAL A 49 -3.96 8.06 4.47
N ALA A 50 -3.61 9.33 4.68
CA ALA A 50 -4.59 10.39 4.89
C ALA A 50 -5.48 10.59 3.66
N ASP A 51 -4.88 10.68 2.47
CA ASP A 51 -5.62 10.80 1.21
C ASP A 51 -6.58 9.62 1.01
N LEU A 52 -6.12 8.38 1.25
CA LEU A 52 -6.98 7.20 1.13
C LEU A 52 -8.14 7.22 2.13
N LYS A 53 -7.93 7.70 3.35
CA LYS A 53 -9.00 7.87 4.35
C LYS A 53 -10.01 8.92 3.90
N ASP A 54 -9.55 10.05 3.38
CA ASP A 54 -10.43 11.10 2.87
C ASP A 54 -11.30 10.57 1.71
N ILE A 55 -10.70 9.77 0.81
CA ILE A 55 -11.42 9.12 -0.29
C ILE A 55 -12.50 8.15 0.21
N GLU A 56 -12.20 7.41 1.29
CA GLU A 56 -13.12 6.44 1.89
C GLU A 56 -14.24 7.10 2.70
N GLU A 57 -13.92 8.13 3.49
CA GLU A 57 -14.85 8.76 4.42
C GLU A 57 -15.63 9.91 3.77
N LEU A 58 -14.96 10.77 3.02
CA LEU A 58 -15.51 12.00 2.44
C LEU A 58 -15.86 11.82 0.96
N GLY A 59 -15.05 11.08 0.21
CA GLY A 59 -15.17 10.92 -1.24
C GLY A 59 -14.75 12.17 -2.01
N PHE A 60 -15.09 12.22 -3.30
CA PHE A 60 -14.85 13.38 -4.17
C PHE A 60 -16.17 14.00 -4.60
N GLU A 61 -16.22 15.33 -4.66
CA GLU A 61 -17.35 16.05 -5.23
C GLU A 61 -17.31 15.97 -6.76
N THR A 62 -18.41 15.51 -7.36
CA THR A 62 -18.60 15.46 -8.80
C THR A 62 -19.23 16.76 -9.31
N GLU A 63 -19.20 16.98 -10.63
CA GLU A 63 -19.72 18.22 -11.24
C GLU A 63 -21.20 18.49 -10.94
N ASP A 64 -21.98 17.46 -10.59
CA ASP A 64 -23.39 17.55 -10.19
C ASP A 64 -23.60 17.81 -8.68
N GLY A 65 -22.52 17.99 -7.92
CA GLY A 65 -22.54 18.21 -6.47
C GLY A 65 -22.78 16.96 -5.64
N SER A 66 -22.79 15.77 -6.25
CA SER A 66 -22.84 14.51 -5.50
C SER A 66 -21.44 14.10 -5.00
N SER A 67 -21.39 13.22 -4.00
CA SER A 67 -20.12 12.69 -3.48
C SER A 67 -19.93 11.24 -3.92
N LEU A 68 -18.80 10.98 -4.58
CA LEU A 68 -18.36 9.65 -4.96
C LEU A 68 -17.27 9.17 -3.99
N LYS A 69 -17.62 8.19 -3.16
CA LYS A 69 -16.66 7.53 -2.26
C LYS A 69 -15.90 6.43 -2.99
N GLY A 70 -14.62 6.32 -2.69
CA GLY A 70 -13.75 5.24 -3.17
C GLY A 70 -13.27 4.38 -2.02
N ALA A 71 -12.65 3.24 -2.32
CA ALA A 71 -11.93 2.44 -1.33
C ALA A 71 -10.70 1.81 -1.96
N LEU A 72 -9.65 1.61 -1.17
CA LEU A 72 -8.47 0.90 -1.64
C LEU A 72 -8.76 -0.60 -1.77
N ILE A 73 -8.89 -1.09 -3.00
CA ILE A 73 -9.19 -2.52 -3.26
C ILE A 73 -7.92 -3.37 -3.25
N ALA A 74 -6.82 -2.87 -3.81
CA ALA A 74 -5.57 -3.61 -3.91
C ALA A 74 -4.36 -2.69 -4.08
N ILE A 75 -3.21 -3.12 -3.58
CA ILE A 75 -1.90 -2.56 -3.89
C ILE A 75 -1.08 -3.56 -4.70
N SER A 76 -0.27 -3.07 -5.63
CA SER A 76 0.68 -3.90 -6.37
C SER A 76 2.08 -3.36 -6.15
N GLY A 77 2.93 -4.18 -5.54
CA GLY A 77 4.34 -3.89 -5.32
C GLY A 77 5.23 -5.00 -5.85
N ASP A 78 6.53 -4.74 -5.88
CA ASP A 78 7.51 -5.83 -5.86
C ASP A 78 7.58 -6.42 -4.44
N ASN A 79 8.45 -7.43 -4.26
CA ASN A 79 8.56 -8.13 -2.97
C ASN A 79 8.85 -7.13 -1.83
N LEU A 80 9.88 -6.30 -1.99
CA LEU A 80 10.29 -5.33 -0.98
C LEU A 80 9.21 -4.28 -0.70
N GLY A 81 8.59 -3.70 -1.73
CA GLY A 81 7.52 -2.71 -1.59
C GLY A 81 6.26 -3.29 -0.94
N SER A 82 5.87 -4.52 -1.29
CA SER A 82 4.73 -5.19 -0.66
C SER A 82 5.00 -5.52 0.80
N HIS A 83 6.20 -5.98 1.16
CA HIS A 83 6.61 -6.17 2.55
C HIS A 83 6.60 -4.85 3.34
N CYS A 84 7.09 -3.78 2.74
CA CYS A 84 7.16 -2.45 3.33
C CYS A 84 5.76 -1.89 3.68
N ILE A 85 4.79 -2.01 2.76
CA ILE A 85 3.44 -1.45 2.96
C ILE A 85 2.49 -2.44 3.65
N GLY A 86 2.57 -3.72 3.29
CA GLY A 86 1.66 -4.77 3.77
C GLY A 86 2.09 -5.43 5.07
N GLY A 87 3.26 -5.08 5.62
CA GLY A 87 3.79 -5.63 6.87
C GLY A 87 4.18 -7.10 6.79
N PHE A 88 4.24 -7.69 5.60
CA PHE A 88 4.57 -9.11 5.43
C PHE A 88 5.98 -9.41 5.97
N THR A 89 6.15 -10.58 6.59
CA THR A 89 7.43 -11.00 7.18
C THR A 89 8.10 -12.14 6.41
N GLU A 90 7.42 -12.73 5.41
CA GLU A 90 7.88 -13.89 4.66
C GLU A 90 7.88 -13.67 3.14
N ASN A 91 8.93 -14.15 2.47
CA ASN A 91 9.14 -13.95 1.03
C ASN A 91 8.10 -14.69 0.17
N PHE A 92 7.55 -14.02 -0.86
CA PHE A 92 6.57 -14.59 -1.82
C PHE A 92 7.13 -15.64 -2.81
N VAL A 93 8.31 -16.21 -2.56
CA VAL A 93 9.02 -17.07 -3.53
C VAL A 93 8.35 -18.45 -3.66
N ARG A 94 7.64 -18.94 -2.63
CA ARG A 94 7.02 -20.29 -2.63
C ARG A 94 5.55 -20.33 -3.04
N SER A 95 4.80 -19.25 -2.89
CA SER A 95 3.33 -19.26 -3.00
C SER A 95 2.78 -18.92 -4.40
N LYS A 96 3.65 -18.61 -5.36
CA LYS A 96 3.24 -18.12 -6.70
C LYS A 96 2.32 -19.09 -7.45
N ASP A 97 2.63 -20.38 -7.36
CA ASP A 97 1.88 -21.43 -8.06
C ASP A 97 0.51 -21.71 -7.40
N THR A 98 0.47 -21.71 -6.07
CA THR A 98 -0.76 -21.92 -5.30
C THR A 98 -1.69 -20.71 -5.39
N PHE A 99 -1.15 -19.49 -5.29
CA PHE A 99 -1.93 -18.25 -5.39
C PHE A 99 -2.52 -18.04 -6.78
N GLN A 100 -1.78 -18.36 -7.84
CA GLN A 100 -2.30 -18.25 -9.21
C GLN A 100 -3.40 -19.27 -9.51
N LYS A 101 -3.33 -20.46 -8.92
CA LYS A 101 -4.29 -21.54 -9.16
C LYS A 101 -5.52 -21.43 -8.25
N GLN A 102 -5.34 -21.05 -6.99
CA GLN A 102 -6.35 -21.09 -5.92
C GLN A 102 -6.09 -19.97 -4.90
N PRO A 103 -6.30 -18.69 -5.26
CA PRO A 103 -6.00 -17.55 -4.39
C PRO A 103 -6.76 -17.60 -3.04
N GLU A 104 -7.93 -18.21 -3.01
CA GLU A 104 -8.76 -18.43 -1.81
C GLU A 104 -8.16 -19.39 -0.78
N LYS A 105 -7.11 -20.16 -1.14
CA LYS A 105 -6.43 -21.10 -0.22
C LYS A 105 -5.19 -20.55 0.44
N VAL A 106 -4.64 -19.43 -0.06
CA VAL A 106 -3.32 -18.93 0.36
C VAL A 106 -3.42 -17.76 1.33
N GLY A 107 -4.64 -17.34 1.68
CA GLY A 107 -4.88 -16.34 2.70
C GLY A 107 -6.29 -16.44 3.26
N PRO A 108 -6.50 -16.09 4.54
CA PRO A 108 -7.82 -16.10 5.14
C PRO A 108 -8.74 -15.13 4.41
N LYS A 109 -9.99 -15.54 4.16
CA LYS A 109 -11.00 -14.65 3.56
C LYS A 109 -11.24 -13.48 4.50
N ARG A 110 -11.09 -12.25 4.00
CA ARG A 110 -11.38 -11.04 4.78
C ARG A 110 -12.90 -10.91 4.94
N THR A 111 -13.38 -10.95 6.18
CA THR A 111 -14.77 -10.64 6.55
C THR A 111 -14.82 -9.30 7.27
N ILE A 112 -16.03 -8.77 7.50
CA ILE A 112 -16.23 -7.52 8.25
C ILE A 112 -15.72 -7.68 9.69
N GLU A 113 -15.98 -8.85 10.28
CA GLU A 113 -15.56 -9.21 11.63
C GLU A 113 -14.04 -9.26 11.72
N ASN A 114 -13.39 -10.03 10.83
CA ASN A 114 -11.94 -10.18 10.81
C ASN A 114 -11.23 -8.83 10.53
N TYR A 115 -11.86 -7.96 9.73
CA TYR A 115 -11.38 -6.58 9.51
C TYR A 115 -11.38 -5.78 10.82
N ARG A 116 -12.50 -5.77 11.55
CA ARG A 116 -12.64 -5.03 12.81
C ARG A 116 -11.65 -5.51 13.87
N GLU A 117 -11.53 -6.83 14.02
CA GLU A 117 -10.54 -7.44 14.92
C GLU A 117 -9.11 -7.02 14.57
N SER A 118 -8.76 -7.01 13.28
CA SER A 118 -7.44 -6.56 12.82
C SER A 118 -7.19 -5.08 13.16
N VAL A 119 -8.20 -4.22 12.98
CA VAL A 119 -8.11 -2.79 13.29
C VAL A 119 -7.95 -2.56 14.79
N GLU A 120 -8.70 -3.29 15.63
CA GLU A 120 -8.56 -3.23 17.09
C GLU A 120 -7.16 -3.68 17.54
N GLN A 121 -6.63 -4.77 16.97
CA GLN A 121 -5.27 -5.23 17.26
C GLN A 121 -4.19 -4.21 16.87
N LEU A 122 -4.38 -3.51 15.74
CA LEU A 122 -3.47 -2.45 15.29
C LEU A 122 -3.51 -1.19 16.16
N SER A 123 -4.61 -0.97 16.89
CA SER A 123 -4.75 0.13 17.84
C SER A 123 -4.15 -0.15 19.21
N GLY A 124 -3.77 -1.41 19.49
CA GLY A 124 -3.07 -1.85 20.70
C GLY A 124 -1.55 -1.91 20.56
N ASP A 125 -0.88 -2.52 21.55
CA ASP A 125 0.58 -2.68 21.56
C ASP A 125 1.02 -3.59 20.39
N ARG A 126 1.82 -3.03 19.46
CA ARG A 126 2.13 -3.59 18.12
C ARG A 126 2.90 -4.92 18.11
N ALA A 127 3.13 -5.55 19.26
CA ALA A 127 3.99 -6.73 19.38
C ALA A 127 3.38 -8.02 18.79
N MET A 128 2.06 -8.07 18.55
CA MET A 128 1.36 -9.28 18.10
C MET A 128 0.19 -8.92 17.17
N VAL A 129 0.48 -8.30 16.02
CA VAL A 129 -0.50 -8.28 14.92
C VAL A 129 -0.43 -9.63 14.23
N ASN A 130 -1.55 -10.33 14.10
CA ASN A 130 -1.65 -11.53 13.26
C ASN A 130 -1.50 -11.12 11.80
N VAL A 131 -0.25 -10.94 11.36
CA VAL A 131 0.05 -10.68 9.96
C VAL A 131 -0.25 -11.93 9.15
N ILE A 132 -0.74 -11.76 7.92
CA ILE A 132 -0.97 -12.86 6.99
C ILE A 132 0.36 -13.60 6.78
N LYS A 133 0.44 -14.82 7.32
CA LYS A 133 1.50 -15.78 7.01
C LYS A 133 1.13 -16.52 5.74
N PHE A 134 2.10 -16.69 4.85
CA PHE A 134 1.92 -17.46 3.64
C PHE A 134 2.74 -18.75 3.80
N ASP A 135 2.06 -19.88 3.88
CA ASP A 135 2.69 -21.22 3.95
C ASP A 135 3.57 -21.54 2.72
#